data_AF-A0A2V8V5B5-F1
#
_entry.id   AF-A0A2V8V5B5-F1
#
_cell.length_a   1.000
_cell.length_b   1.000
_cell.length_c   1.000
_cell.angle_alpha   90.00
_cell.angle_beta   90.00
_cell.angle_gamma   90.00
#
_symmetry.space_group_name_H-M   'P 1'
#
loop_
_entity.id
_entity.type
_entity.pdbx_description
1 polymer ?
#
loop_
_entity_poly.entity_id
_entity_poly.type
_entity_poly.pdbx_seq_one_letter_code
_entity_poly.pdbx_strand_id
1 'polypeptide(L)'
;MLLMNNLVAVSPDSANLRAVAALIQQPGSGGFSKTSFYQRIADSYRTGAGWLICADMEQILPYSVEQNQRRKSEPLAARTEKSVHTDNSMFSQLGIFDVQHLVVERKDTGGKTENRAMVTFAQPRRGVAAWLAAPAPMGALDFISPDASFVTAFVVKQPRAALQELFGAIQAVDPNFANGQANFEAQAGISVLDDLAGPLGGEVAFAVDGPILPVPGWKFAIEVYDRARLEHTVETLVARANSAHQGANLNLTQAQVGGRTYYSLQSPQSVIGVHYTFVDGYLVAAASPALLGQAISQRSTGYTLTRSTGFKALLGRDGYSNFSAILYQNFAAVVGPLAGKLSATGALTPDQQKAIDTLKANAAPTLIYAYGQPDRIEVASTGSFFGMNLDALAGSGGPFQIPSVLEKTLRMRPMQ
;
A
#
# COMPACT_ATOMS: atom_id res chain seq x y z
N MET A 1 24.90 27.51 -5.21
CA MET A 1 25.44 26.48 -4.31
C MET A 1 26.43 27.14 -3.37
N LEU A 2 26.39 26.80 -2.08
CA LEU A 2 27.30 27.27 -1.04
C LEU A 2 28.03 26.07 -0.43
N LEU A 3 29.34 26.16 -0.27
CA LEU A 3 30.20 25.17 0.36
C LEU A 3 30.91 25.83 1.54
N MET A 4 30.63 25.38 2.76
CA MET A 4 31.26 25.90 3.98
C MET A 4 31.50 24.75 4.95
N ASN A 5 32.76 24.54 5.33
CA ASN A 5 33.20 23.43 6.19
C ASN A 5 32.72 22.08 5.61
N ASN A 6 31.94 21.32 6.41
CA ASN A 6 31.37 20.03 6.03
C ASN A 6 29.92 20.16 5.53
N LEU A 7 29.49 21.36 5.14
CA LEU A 7 28.10 21.65 4.75
C LEU A 7 28.04 22.08 3.28
N VAL A 8 27.14 21.43 2.54
CA VAL A 8 26.75 21.81 1.18
C VAL A 8 25.31 22.32 1.22
N ALA A 9 25.10 23.56 0.77
CA ALA A 9 23.76 24.12 0.63
C ALA A 9 23.46 24.42 -0.86
N VAL A 10 22.33 23.92 -1.33
CA VAL A 10 21.84 24.11 -2.70
C VAL A 10 20.48 24.78 -2.60
N SER A 11 20.31 25.88 -3.33
CA SER A 11 19.06 26.61 -3.44
C SER A 11 19.03 27.30 -4.80
N PRO A 12 17.86 27.35 -5.48
CA PRO A 12 17.69 28.17 -6.68
C PRO A 12 17.68 29.67 -6.37
N ASP A 13 17.48 30.05 -5.11
CA ASP A 13 17.50 31.45 -4.64
C ASP A 13 18.80 31.77 -3.89
N SER A 14 19.48 32.81 -4.36
CA SER A 14 20.71 33.35 -3.78
C SER A 14 20.50 34.02 -2.40
N ALA A 15 19.29 34.52 -2.11
CA ALA A 15 18.96 35.10 -0.81
C ALA A 15 18.94 34.02 0.28
N ASN A 16 18.36 32.86 -0.02
CA ASN A 16 18.39 31.70 0.87
C ASN A 16 19.82 31.22 1.15
N LEU A 17 20.70 31.20 0.14
CA LEU A 17 22.11 30.82 0.34
C LEU A 17 22.84 31.82 1.26
N ARG A 18 22.56 33.12 1.13
CA ARG A 18 23.11 34.16 2.02
C ARG A 18 22.59 34.00 3.46
N ALA A 19 21.30 33.69 3.63
CA ALA A 19 20.72 33.42 4.94
C ALA A 19 21.36 32.20 5.62
N VAL A 20 21.57 31.10 4.87
CA VAL A 20 22.28 29.91 5.36
C VAL A 20 23.71 30.24 5.77
N ALA A 21 24.45 31.01 4.96
CA ALA A 21 25.81 31.43 5.29
C ALA A 21 25.87 32.23 6.62
N ALA A 22 24.92 33.14 6.83
CA ALA A 22 24.82 33.92 8.07
C ALA A 22 24.52 33.04 9.30
N LEU A 23 23.62 32.05 9.16
CA LEU A 23 23.29 31.11 10.23
C LEU A 23 24.49 30.23 10.62
N ILE A 24 25.32 29.83 9.66
CA ILE A 24 26.55 29.05 9.93
C ILE A 24 27.57 29.89 10.72
N GLN A 25 27.69 31.18 10.41
CA GLN A 25 28.63 32.09 11.09
C GLN A 25 28.17 32.49 12.50
N GLN A 26 26.87 32.43 12.80
CA GLN A 26 26.32 32.75 14.11
C GLN A 26 25.43 31.61 14.62
N PRO A 27 26.02 30.52 15.14
CA PRO A 27 25.25 29.40 15.69
C PRO A 27 24.39 29.88 16.87
N GLY A 28 23.06 29.83 16.72
CA GLY A 28 22.09 30.19 17.78
C GLY A 28 21.23 31.42 17.51
N SER A 29 21.45 32.16 16.41
CA SER A 29 20.59 33.29 16.02
C SER A 29 19.28 32.85 15.32
N GLY A 30 19.19 31.58 14.91
CA GLY A 30 18.02 31.01 14.23
C GLY A 30 16.95 30.45 15.18
N GLY A 31 15.68 30.59 14.80
CA GLY A 31 14.54 30.00 15.53
C GLY A 31 14.34 28.49 15.31
N PHE A 32 15.11 27.88 14.42
CA PHE A 32 14.95 26.47 14.00
C PHE A 32 14.99 25.48 15.17
N SER A 33 15.89 25.64 16.13
CA SER A 33 16.00 24.73 17.29
C SER A 33 14.76 24.70 18.20
N LYS A 34 13.85 25.66 18.04
CA LYS A 34 12.58 25.76 18.79
C LYS A 34 11.40 25.12 18.05
N THR A 35 11.59 24.62 16.83
CA THR A 35 10.50 24.04 16.03
C THR A 35 10.27 22.56 16.37
N SER A 36 9.04 22.09 16.14
CA SER A 36 8.70 20.66 16.20
C SER A 36 9.51 19.84 15.18
N PHE A 37 9.82 20.43 14.03
CA PHE A 37 10.64 19.81 13.00
C PHE A 37 12.09 19.56 13.47
N TYR A 38 12.71 20.49 14.20
CA TYR A 38 14.04 20.26 14.80
C TYR A 38 13.99 19.15 15.85
N GLN A 39 12.98 19.15 16.72
CA GLN A 39 12.81 18.09 17.72
C GLN A 39 12.76 16.71 17.05
N ARG A 40 12.03 16.61 15.95
CA ARG A 40 11.91 15.38 15.17
C ARG A 40 13.24 14.90 14.58
N ILE A 41 14.04 15.82 14.03
CA ILE A 41 15.37 15.52 13.52
C ILE A 41 16.30 15.09 14.66
N ALA A 42 16.26 15.80 15.79
CA ALA A 42 17.06 15.49 16.96
C ALA A 42 16.73 14.10 17.54
N ASP A 43 15.46 13.71 17.58
CA ASP A 43 15.03 12.38 18.02
C ASP A 43 15.54 11.26 17.09
N SER A 44 15.54 11.51 15.77
CA SER A 44 16.06 10.57 14.77
C SER A 44 17.57 10.32 14.99
N TYR A 45 18.36 11.39 15.21
CA TYR A 45 19.78 11.25 15.55
C TYR A 45 20.01 10.60 16.92
N ARG A 46 19.21 10.93 17.94
CA ARG A 46 19.34 10.32 19.28
C ARG A 46 19.10 8.82 19.25
N THR A 47 18.25 8.36 18.32
CA THR A 47 17.96 6.94 18.11
C THR A 47 18.90 6.26 17.12
N GLY A 48 19.98 6.94 16.70
CA GLY A 48 21.07 6.34 15.92
C GLY A 48 20.85 6.32 14.41
N ALA A 49 20.08 7.26 13.86
CA ALA A 49 19.97 7.42 12.40
C ALA A 49 21.37 7.57 11.77
N GLY A 50 21.69 6.67 10.84
CA GLY A 50 22.93 6.72 10.06
C GLY A 50 22.84 7.77 8.95
N TRP A 51 21.70 7.81 8.26
CA TRP A 51 21.31 8.96 7.43
C TRP A 51 19.83 9.26 7.59
N LEU A 52 19.47 10.51 7.26
CA LEU A 52 18.12 11.02 7.39
C LEU A 52 17.82 12.03 6.27
N ILE A 53 16.63 11.91 5.67
CA ILE A 53 16.01 12.91 4.80
C ILE A 53 14.75 13.40 5.53
N CYS A 54 14.65 14.71 5.71
CA CYS A 54 13.50 15.33 6.37
C CYS A 54 12.97 16.49 5.52
N ALA A 55 11.64 16.62 5.48
CA ALA A 55 10.97 17.76 4.87
C ALA A 55 9.90 18.32 5.82
N ASP A 56 9.92 19.63 6.01
CA ASP A 56 8.86 20.40 6.65
C ASP A 56 7.81 20.74 5.58
N MET A 57 6.71 19.99 5.60
CA MET A 57 5.69 20.09 4.57
C MET A 57 4.80 21.32 4.76
N GLU A 58 4.76 21.90 5.97
CA GLU A 58 4.04 23.15 6.25
C GLU A 58 4.67 24.32 5.48
N GLN A 59 5.99 24.28 5.28
CA GLN A 59 6.73 25.31 4.52
C GLN A 59 6.73 25.08 3.00
N ILE A 60 6.64 23.81 2.55
CA ILE A 60 6.67 23.44 1.12
C ILE A 60 5.28 23.61 0.47
N LEU A 61 4.21 23.43 1.24
CA LEU A 61 2.83 23.58 0.79
C LEU A 61 2.21 24.84 1.41
N PRO A 62 2.53 26.06 0.91
CA PRO A 62 2.12 27.33 1.54
C PRO A 62 0.60 27.60 1.58
N TYR A 63 -0.23 26.70 1.03
CA TYR A 63 -1.69 26.77 1.10
C TYR A 63 -2.33 25.98 2.25
N SER A 64 -1.57 25.21 3.03
CA SER A 64 -2.12 24.01 3.66
C SER A 64 -2.61 24.13 5.11
N VAL A 65 -2.08 25.02 5.96
CA VAL A 65 -2.46 25.03 7.39
C VAL A 65 -3.01 26.39 7.89
N GLU A 66 -2.34 27.51 7.62
CA GLU A 66 -2.76 28.83 8.14
C GLU A 66 -4.06 29.36 7.53
N GLN A 67 -4.32 29.12 6.24
CA GLN A 67 -5.53 29.61 5.56
C GLN A 67 -6.79 28.85 6.02
N ASN A 68 -6.67 27.56 6.35
CA ASN A 68 -7.76 26.75 6.91
C ASN A 68 -8.13 27.20 8.34
N GLN A 69 -7.14 27.63 9.13
CA GLN A 69 -7.39 28.22 10.43
C GLN A 69 -8.08 29.59 10.31
N ARG A 70 -7.66 30.46 9.37
CA ARG A 70 -8.30 31.76 9.09
C ARG A 70 -9.73 31.63 8.54
N ARG A 71 -10.02 30.61 7.73
CA ARG A 71 -11.39 30.32 7.21
C ARG A 71 -12.39 29.88 8.28
N LYS A 72 -11.93 29.38 9.45
CA LYS A 72 -12.78 29.04 10.59
C LYS A 72 -13.17 30.24 11.45
N SER A 73 -12.41 31.34 11.37
CA SER A 73 -12.67 32.58 12.12
C SER A 73 -13.56 33.58 11.36
N GLU A 74 -13.92 33.32 10.09
CA GLU A 74 -14.80 34.21 9.32
C GLU A 74 -16.29 33.89 9.51
N PRO A 75 -17.17 34.91 9.65
CA PRO A 75 -18.62 34.71 9.71
C PRO A 75 -19.15 34.08 8.42
N LEU A 76 -20.10 33.13 8.56
CA LEU A 76 -20.68 32.37 7.44
C LEU A 76 -21.23 33.26 6.29
N ALA A 77 -21.69 34.47 6.62
CA ALA A 77 -22.26 35.44 5.68
C ALA A 77 -21.22 36.15 4.77
N ALA A 78 -19.92 36.06 5.06
CA ALA A 78 -18.86 36.71 4.28
C ALA A 78 -18.26 35.81 3.19
N ARG A 79 -18.65 34.53 3.14
CA ARG A 79 -18.15 33.58 2.13
C ARG A 79 -18.83 33.85 0.79
N THR A 80 -18.16 34.56 -0.12
CA THR A 80 -18.68 34.82 -1.46
C THR A 80 -18.59 33.56 -2.32
N GLU A 81 -19.66 33.25 -3.06
CA GLU A 81 -19.82 32.04 -3.92
C GLU A 81 -18.74 31.89 -5.02
N LYS A 82 -17.94 32.93 -5.30
CA LYS A 82 -16.89 32.92 -6.33
C LYS A 82 -15.59 32.20 -5.97
N SER A 83 -15.45 31.66 -4.74
CA SER A 83 -14.26 30.91 -4.32
C SER A 83 -14.36 29.39 -4.52
N VAL A 84 -15.42 28.89 -5.18
CA VAL A 84 -15.73 27.46 -5.29
C VAL A 84 -14.99 26.74 -6.44
N HIS A 85 -14.28 27.45 -7.33
CA HIS A 85 -13.62 26.85 -8.50
C HIS A 85 -12.10 27.04 -8.53
N THR A 86 -11.38 26.48 -7.55
CA THR A 86 -9.93 26.30 -7.69
C THR A 86 -9.54 24.92 -7.15
N ASP A 87 -9.64 23.91 -8.02
CA ASP A 87 -8.86 22.65 -8.20
C ASP A 87 -8.18 21.91 -7.03
N ASN A 88 -8.49 22.19 -5.76
CA ASN A 88 -7.83 21.59 -4.60
C ASN A 88 -8.79 20.79 -3.67
N SER A 89 -10.05 20.57 -4.07
CA SER A 89 -11.01 19.77 -3.30
C SER A 89 -10.51 18.33 -3.10
N MET A 90 -9.90 17.72 -4.12
CA MET A 90 -9.35 16.38 -4.03
C MET A 90 -8.21 16.28 -3.00
N PHE A 91 -7.19 17.14 -3.06
CA PHE A 91 -6.04 17.08 -2.13
C PHE A 91 -6.43 17.31 -0.65
N SER A 92 -7.48 18.11 -0.41
CA SER A 92 -8.07 18.29 0.92
C SER A 92 -8.89 17.08 1.39
N GLN A 93 -9.64 16.46 0.49
CA GLN A 93 -10.33 15.19 0.74
C GLN A 93 -9.35 14.04 0.96
N LEU A 94 -8.14 14.10 0.38
CA LEU A 94 -7.09 13.10 0.58
C LEU A 94 -6.30 13.30 1.88
N GLY A 95 -6.53 14.38 2.64
CA GLY A 95 -5.81 14.69 3.88
C GLY A 95 -4.34 15.10 3.68
N ILE A 96 -3.91 15.33 2.44
CA ILE A 96 -2.51 15.63 2.10
C ILE A 96 -2.09 17.01 2.62
N PHE A 97 -3.04 17.94 2.76
CA PHE A 97 -2.79 19.26 3.35
C PHE A 97 -2.58 19.24 4.86
N ASP A 98 -2.96 18.16 5.55
CA ASP A 98 -2.71 18.06 6.98
C ASP A 98 -1.29 17.52 7.27
N VAL A 99 -0.49 17.18 6.25
CA VAL A 99 0.87 16.65 6.43
C VAL A 99 1.78 17.74 6.98
N GLN A 100 2.37 17.47 8.14
CA GLN A 100 3.30 18.35 8.82
C GLN A 100 4.75 18.04 8.47
N HIS A 101 5.15 16.78 8.61
CA HIS A 101 6.54 16.37 8.47
C HIS A 101 6.65 15.06 7.68
N LEU A 102 7.62 15.00 6.78
CA LEU A 102 8.12 13.77 6.16
C LEU A 102 9.52 13.48 6.72
N VAL A 103 9.73 12.24 7.17
CA VAL A 103 11.01 11.78 7.73
C VAL A 103 11.32 10.42 7.16
N VAL A 104 12.44 10.28 6.46
CA VAL A 104 12.96 9.01 5.97
C VAL A 104 14.33 8.79 6.58
N GLU A 105 14.49 7.73 7.36
CA GLU A 105 15.72 7.39 8.05
C GLU A 105 16.17 5.97 7.73
N ARG A 106 17.48 5.76 7.77
CA ARG A 106 18.11 4.45 7.82
C ARG A 106 18.94 4.33 9.09
N LYS A 107 18.81 3.18 9.74
CA LYS A 107 19.58 2.80 10.92
C LYS A 107 20.29 1.48 10.63
N ASP A 108 21.59 1.46 10.87
CA ASP A 108 22.37 0.22 10.85
C ASP A 108 22.69 -0.13 12.31
N THR A 109 22.03 -1.16 12.85
CA THR A 109 22.25 -1.56 14.25
C THR A 109 22.31 -3.07 14.40
N GLY A 110 23.37 -3.56 15.05
CA GLY A 110 23.56 -5.00 15.26
C GLY A 110 23.67 -5.80 13.96
N GLY A 111 24.24 -5.20 12.91
CA GLY A 111 24.38 -5.83 11.59
C GLY A 111 23.10 -5.91 10.76
N LYS A 112 21.98 -5.34 11.24
CA LYS A 112 20.73 -5.21 10.48
C LYS A 112 20.52 -3.77 10.05
N THR A 113 20.18 -3.60 8.78
CA THR A 113 19.70 -2.33 8.22
C THR A 113 18.18 -2.26 8.40
N GLU A 114 17.73 -1.23 9.12
CA GLU A 114 16.32 -0.85 9.25
C GLU A 114 16.09 0.46 8.50
N ASN A 115 15.07 0.50 7.64
CA ASN A 115 14.63 1.73 6.98
C ASN A 115 13.24 2.07 7.50
N ARG A 116 13.03 3.34 7.80
CA ARG A 116 11.76 3.85 8.34
C ARG A 116 11.40 5.15 7.63
N ALA A 117 10.19 5.23 7.11
CA ALA A 117 9.61 6.41 6.52
C ALA A 117 8.37 6.78 7.34
N MET A 118 8.24 8.05 7.70
CA MET A 118 7.13 8.53 8.51
C MET A 118 6.56 9.82 7.97
N VAL A 119 5.24 9.82 7.84
CA VAL A 119 4.42 11.00 7.52
C VAL A 119 3.64 11.35 8.77
N THR A 120 3.84 12.57 9.29
CA THR A 120 3.11 13.10 10.45
C THR A 120 2.08 14.10 9.98
N PHE A 121 0.94 14.15 10.66
CA PHE A 121 -0.16 15.06 10.37
C PHE A 121 -0.34 16.04 11.53
N ALA A 122 -0.69 17.29 11.23
CA ALA A 122 -0.93 18.33 12.24
C ALA A 122 -2.18 18.06 13.10
N GLN A 123 -3.06 17.15 12.66
CA GLN A 123 -4.32 16.74 13.27
C GLN A 123 -4.52 15.23 13.07
N PRO A 124 -5.51 14.58 13.73
CA PRO A 124 -5.86 13.21 13.41
C PRO A 124 -6.13 13.05 11.90
N ARG A 125 -5.61 11.98 11.30
CA ARG A 125 -5.74 11.63 9.88
C ARG A 125 -7.19 11.69 9.44
N ARG A 126 -7.41 12.19 8.23
CA ARG A 126 -8.72 12.28 7.56
C ARG A 126 -8.61 11.79 6.13
N GLY A 127 -9.75 11.51 5.50
CA GLY A 127 -9.80 11.03 4.13
C GLY A 127 -9.08 9.71 3.93
N VAL A 128 -8.46 9.53 2.75
CA VAL A 128 -7.72 8.30 2.41
C VAL A 128 -6.61 7.97 3.40
N ALA A 129 -5.99 9.00 3.98
CA ALA A 129 -4.97 8.78 4.99
C ALA A 129 -5.57 8.05 6.20
N ALA A 130 -6.83 8.30 6.58
CA ALA A 130 -7.51 7.71 7.73
C ALA A 130 -8.09 6.30 7.49
N TRP A 131 -8.17 5.86 6.23
CA TRP A 131 -8.72 4.54 5.88
C TRP A 131 -7.92 3.41 6.51
N LEU A 132 -6.60 3.57 6.57
CA LEU A 132 -5.71 2.61 7.23
C LEU A 132 -5.96 2.60 8.75
N ALA A 133 -6.36 1.46 9.30
CA ALA A 133 -6.67 1.33 10.72
C ALA A 133 -5.41 1.44 11.60
N ALA A 134 -5.61 1.54 12.91
CA ALA A 134 -4.54 1.36 13.88
C ALA A 134 -4.00 -0.09 13.82
N PRO A 135 -2.73 -0.32 14.23
CA PRO A 135 -2.16 -1.66 14.20
C PRO A 135 -2.99 -2.66 15.01
N ALA A 136 -3.30 -3.81 14.42
CA ALA A 136 -4.09 -4.86 15.04
C ALA A 136 -3.53 -6.25 14.69
N PRO A 137 -3.90 -7.30 15.46
CA PRO A 137 -3.68 -8.67 15.01
C PRO A 137 -4.38 -8.91 13.67
N MET A 138 -3.70 -9.59 12.75
CA MET A 138 -4.24 -9.93 11.43
C MET A 138 -4.48 -11.44 11.33
N GLY A 139 -5.70 -11.90 11.60
CA GLY A 139 -6.06 -13.33 11.55
C GLY A 139 -6.22 -13.90 10.13
N ALA A 140 -6.43 -13.07 9.12
CA ALA A 140 -6.43 -13.43 7.70
C ALA A 140 -5.07 -13.96 7.25
N LEU A 141 -3.97 -13.48 7.85
CA LEU A 141 -2.62 -13.98 7.59
C LEU A 141 -2.41 -15.44 8.04
N ASP A 142 -3.26 -15.96 8.92
CA ASP A 142 -3.17 -17.35 9.39
C ASP A 142 -3.66 -18.38 8.34
N PHE A 143 -4.26 -17.93 7.24
CA PHE A 143 -4.58 -18.78 6.09
C PHE A 143 -3.43 -18.91 5.07
N ILE A 144 -2.33 -18.20 5.31
CA ILE A 144 -1.21 -18.05 4.37
C ILE A 144 0.00 -18.80 4.92
N SER A 145 0.63 -19.58 4.05
CA SER A 145 1.76 -20.43 4.42
C SER A 145 3.07 -19.63 4.50
N PRO A 146 4.08 -20.15 5.23
CA PRO A 146 5.46 -19.67 5.15
C PRO A 146 6.07 -19.73 3.74
N ASP A 147 5.53 -20.58 2.85
CA ASP A 147 6.05 -20.83 1.51
C ASP A 147 5.53 -19.82 0.47
N ALA A 148 4.65 -18.90 0.88
CA ALA A 148 4.12 -17.85 0.02
C ALA A 148 5.24 -17.01 -0.60
N SER A 149 5.16 -16.74 -1.90
CA SER A 149 6.12 -15.90 -2.62
C SER A 149 5.80 -14.41 -2.51
N PHE A 150 4.53 -14.09 -2.29
CA PHE A 150 4.03 -12.72 -2.18
C PHE A 150 2.84 -12.70 -1.24
N VAL A 151 2.82 -11.72 -0.33
CA VAL A 151 1.69 -11.49 0.57
C VAL A 151 1.49 -10.00 0.74
N THR A 152 0.24 -9.55 0.64
CA THR A 152 -0.17 -8.22 1.06
C THR A 152 -1.34 -8.37 2.00
N ALA A 153 -1.34 -7.62 3.09
CA ALA A 153 -2.48 -7.56 4.00
C ALA A 153 -2.60 -6.17 4.60
N PHE A 154 -3.83 -5.76 4.89
CA PHE A 154 -4.10 -4.46 5.49
C PHE A 154 -5.40 -4.48 6.26
N VAL A 155 -5.50 -3.56 7.23
CA VAL A 155 -6.72 -3.33 8.01
C VAL A 155 -7.30 -1.98 7.62
N VAL A 156 -8.52 -2.02 7.10
CA VAL A 156 -9.34 -0.85 6.80
C VAL A 156 -10.19 -0.53 8.02
N LYS A 157 -10.15 0.72 8.48
CA LYS A 157 -10.82 1.15 9.71
C LYS A 157 -12.34 0.96 9.63
N GLN A 158 -12.94 1.33 8.51
CA GLN A 158 -14.38 1.23 8.25
C GLN A 158 -14.61 1.02 6.74
N PRO A 159 -14.74 -0.24 6.25
CA PRO A 159 -14.84 -0.54 4.82
C PRO A 159 -15.96 0.21 4.10
N ARG A 160 -17.16 0.27 4.70
CA ARG A 160 -18.31 1.02 4.15
C ARG A 160 -17.99 2.50 3.99
N ALA A 161 -17.45 3.14 5.02
CA ALA A 161 -17.13 4.57 4.98
C ALA A 161 -15.99 4.86 3.99
N ALA A 162 -14.96 4.00 3.94
CA ALA A 162 -13.88 4.11 2.96
C ALA A 162 -14.41 4.00 1.52
N LEU A 163 -15.31 3.05 1.25
CA LEU A 163 -15.92 2.91 -0.08
C LEU A 163 -16.83 4.11 -0.42
N GLN A 164 -17.58 4.63 0.55
CA GLN A 164 -18.39 5.83 0.38
C GLN A 164 -17.53 7.06 0.06
N GLU A 165 -16.41 7.24 0.75
CA GLU A 165 -15.46 8.32 0.46
C GLU A 165 -14.83 8.16 -0.93
N LEU A 166 -14.47 6.93 -1.33
CA LEU A 166 -13.99 6.63 -2.69
C LEU A 166 -15.03 7.02 -3.76
N PHE A 167 -16.29 6.67 -3.55
CA PHE A 167 -17.37 7.02 -4.46
C PHE A 167 -17.56 8.54 -4.56
N GLY A 168 -17.47 9.25 -3.42
CA GLY A 168 -17.47 10.71 -3.43
C GLY A 168 -16.31 11.31 -4.23
N ALA A 169 -15.11 10.72 -4.12
CA ALA A 169 -13.94 11.15 -4.89
C ALA A 169 -14.08 10.88 -6.40
N ILE A 170 -14.66 9.73 -6.79
CA ILE A 170 -14.94 9.40 -8.19
C ILE A 170 -16.02 10.34 -8.74
N GLN A 171 -17.09 10.58 -7.99
CA GLN A 171 -18.17 11.50 -8.40
C GLN A 171 -17.66 12.93 -8.65
N ALA A 172 -16.64 13.36 -7.91
CA ALA A 172 -16.02 14.67 -8.11
C ALA A 172 -15.31 14.82 -9.48
N VAL A 173 -14.89 13.71 -10.10
CA VAL A 173 -14.23 13.70 -11.42
C VAL A 173 -15.11 13.14 -12.54
N ASP A 174 -16.10 12.33 -12.20
CA ASP A 174 -17.12 11.80 -13.10
C ASP A 174 -18.53 12.06 -12.51
N PRO A 175 -19.17 13.16 -12.92
CA PRO A 175 -20.53 13.49 -12.46
C PRO A 175 -21.58 12.43 -12.81
N ASN A 176 -21.34 11.58 -13.82
CA ASN A 176 -22.27 10.52 -14.22
C ASN A 176 -22.16 9.27 -13.34
N PHE A 177 -21.09 9.15 -12.54
CA PHE A 177 -20.86 7.99 -11.69
C PHE A 177 -22.06 7.69 -10.78
N ALA A 178 -22.63 8.71 -10.13
CA ALA A 178 -23.77 8.55 -9.24
C ALA A 178 -25.01 7.98 -9.96
N ASN A 179 -25.26 8.41 -11.19
CA ASN A 179 -26.36 7.87 -12.01
C ASN A 179 -26.06 6.43 -12.43
N GLY A 180 -24.82 6.12 -12.83
CA GLY A 180 -24.39 4.77 -13.18
C GLY A 180 -24.54 3.81 -12.00
N GLN A 181 -24.10 4.23 -10.81
CA GLN A 181 -24.25 3.47 -9.57
C GLN A 181 -25.74 3.24 -9.26
N ALA A 182 -26.57 4.30 -9.22
CA ALA A 182 -27.98 4.17 -8.90
C ALA A 182 -28.73 3.25 -9.89
N ASN A 183 -28.42 3.36 -11.18
CA ASN A 183 -28.99 2.49 -12.20
C ASN A 183 -28.57 1.03 -12.00
N PHE A 184 -27.29 0.80 -11.69
CA PHE A 184 -26.80 -0.53 -11.39
C PHE A 184 -27.47 -1.12 -10.15
N GLU A 185 -27.55 -0.36 -9.05
CA GLU A 185 -28.17 -0.80 -7.79
C GLU A 185 -29.66 -1.11 -7.99
N ALA A 186 -30.40 -0.25 -8.71
CA ALA A 186 -31.80 -0.48 -9.04
C ALA A 186 -32.01 -1.72 -9.94
N GLN A 187 -31.13 -1.92 -10.92
CA GLN A 187 -31.20 -3.08 -11.80
C GLN A 187 -30.80 -4.37 -11.09
N ALA A 188 -29.74 -4.34 -10.28
CA ALA A 188 -29.22 -5.50 -9.59
C ALA A 188 -30.12 -5.90 -8.41
N GLY A 189 -30.74 -4.92 -7.74
CA GLY A 189 -31.51 -5.10 -6.52
C GLY A 189 -30.62 -5.19 -5.27
N ILE A 190 -29.47 -4.53 -5.29
CA ILE A 190 -28.51 -4.47 -4.17
C ILE A 190 -28.07 -3.03 -3.94
N SER A 191 -27.66 -2.71 -2.70
CA SER A 191 -26.88 -1.52 -2.38
C SER A 191 -25.39 -1.89 -2.36
N VAL A 192 -24.56 -1.25 -3.19
CA VAL A 192 -23.12 -1.54 -3.21
C VAL A 192 -22.50 -1.25 -1.84
N LEU A 193 -22.90 -0.15 -1.20
CA LEU A 193 -22.35 0.20 0.10
C LEU A 193 -22.84 -0.70 1.24
N ASP A 194 -24.11 -1.10 1.25
CA ASP A 194 -24.70 -1.87 2.37
C ASP A 194 -24.51 -3.37 2.20
N ASP A 195 -24.57 -3.88 0.97
CA ASP A 195 -24.60 -5.30 0.70
C ASP A 195 -23.22 -5.86 0.30
N LEU A 196 -22.30 -5.02 -0.22
CA LEU A 196 -20.91 -5.44 -0.45
C LEU A 196 -19.95 -4.99 0.64
N ALA A 197 -19.96 -3.71 1.03
CA ALA A 197 -19.01 -3.20 2.03
C ALA A 197 -19.52 -3.31 3.48
N GLY A 198 -20.84 -3.23 3.68
CA GLY A 198 -21.48 -3.35 4.99
C GLY A 198 -21.23 -4.68 5.73
N PRO A 199 -21.22 -5.85 5.06
CA PRO A 199 -20.95 -7.13 5.71
C PRO A 199 -19.50 -7.34 6.11
N LEU A 200 -18.57 -6.52 5.59
CA LEU A 200 -17.14 -6.77 5.72
C LEU A 200 -16.61 -6.22 7.03
N GLY A 201 -15.69 -6.99 7.61
CA GLY A 201 -14.77 -6.49 8.61
C GLY A 201 -13.63 -5.68 7.98
N GLY A 202 -12.68 -5.26 8.80
CA GLY A 202 -11.60 -4.38 8.37
C GLY A 202 -10.45 -5.12 7.69
N GLU A 203 -10.31 -6.42 7.93
CA GLU A 203 -9.09 -7.14 7.60
C GLU A 203 -9.13 -7.82 6.24
N VAL A 204 -8.09 -7.61 5.42
CA VAL A 204 -7.90 -8.25 4.11
C VAL A 204 -6.49 -8.80 4.01
N ALA A 205 -6.35 -10.00 3.44
CA ALA A 205 -5.07 -10.56 3.00
C ALA A 205 -5.18 -11.22 1.62
N PHE A 206 -4.17 -11.02 0.80
CA PHE A 206 -4.00 -11.70 -0.49
C PHE A 206 -2.58 -12.26 -0.58
N ALA A 207 -2.44 -13.45 -1.14
CA ALA A 207 -1.15 -14.08 -1.34
C ALA A 207 -1.05 -14.86 -2.65
N VAL A 208 0.17 -14.91 -3.17
CA VAL A 208 0.60 -15.97 -4.09
C VAL A 208 1.30 -17.02 -3.24
N ASP A 209 0.61 -18.14 -3.04
CA ASP A 209 0.93 -19.21 -2.10
C ASP A 209 0.70 -20.56 -2.78
N GLY A 210 1.61 -20.88 -3.72
CA GLY A 210 1.56 -22.04 -4.58
C GLY A 210 2.31 -21.85 -5.90
N PRO A 211 2.12 -22.75 -6.89
CA PRO A 211 2.76 -22.64 -8.20
C PRO A 211 2.36 -21.35 -8.95
N ILE A 212 3.26 -20.74 -9.72
CA ILE A 212 2.94 -19.53 -10.52
C ILE A 212 2.44 -19.87 -11.93
N LEU A 213 2.69 -21.10 -12.40
CA LEU A 213 2.27 -21.57 -13.73
C LEU A 213 1.58 -22.94 -13.63
N PRO A 214 0.62 -23.24 -14.51
CA PRO A 214 0.04 -22.36 -15.54
C PRO A 214 -0.96 -21.34 -14.96
N VAL A 215 -1.64 -21.68 -13.86
CA VAL A 215 -2.52 -20.78 -13.10
C VAL A 215 -1.85 -20.48 -11.76
N PRO A 216 -1.67 -19.21 -11.38
CA PRO A 216 -1.09 -18.87 -10.09
C PRO A 216 -1.92 -19.43 -8.93
N GLY A 217 -1.25 -20.10 -8.01
CA GLY A 217 -1.81 -20.51 -6.73
C GLY A 217 -1.98 -19.29 -5.85
N TRP A 218 -3.15 -18.67 -5.89
CA TRP A 218 -3.48 -17.53 -5.05
C TRP A 218 -4.43 -17.92 -3.92
N LYS A 219 -4.34 -17.18 -2.82
CA LYS A 219 -5.24 -17.21 -1.67
C LYS A 219 -5.69 -15.80 -1.34
N PHE A 220 -6.91 -15.68 -0.87
CA PHE A 220 -7.51 -14.44 -0.42
C PHE A 220 -8.31 -14.71 0.84
N ALA A 221 -8.22 -13.83 1.82
CA ALA A 221 -9.03 -13.87 3.01
C ALA A 221 -9.51 -12.45 3.34
N ILE A 222 -10.80 -12.32 3.61
CA ILE A 222 -11.40 -11.06 4.05
C ILE A 222 -12.31 -11.33 5.24
N GLU A 223 -12.23 -10.47 6.26
CA GLU A 223 -13.09 -10.55 7.43
C GLU A 223 -14.55 -10.25 7.05
N VAL A 224 -15.48 -11.05 7.57
CA VAL A 224 -16.90 -10.96 7.27
C VAL A 224 -17.71 -11.05 8.56
N TYR A 225 -18.49 -10.01 8.85
CA TYR A 225 -19.42 -9.93 9.97
C TYR A 225 -20.81 -10.45 9.63
N ASP A 226 -21.27 -10.31 8.38
CA ASP A 226 -22.57 -10.83 7.92
C ASP A 226 -22.40 -11.73 6.69
N ARG A 227 -22.15 -13.02 6.97
CA ARG A 227 -22.00 -14.06 5.94
C ARG A 227 -23.24 -14.17 5.05
N ALA A 228 -24.43 -14.17 5.64
CA ALA A 228 -25.66 -14.45 4.92
C ALA A 228 -25.96 -13.35 3.91
N ARG A 229 -25.76 -12.09 4.32
CA ARG A 229 -25.88 -10.94 3.42
C ARG A 229 -24.86 -11.02 2.29
N LEU A 230 -23.57 -11.19 2.61
CA LEU A 230 -22.53 -11.20 1.57
C LEU A 230 -22.73 -12.33 0.55
N GLU A 231 -23.11 -13.52 1.00
CA GLU A 231 -23.40 -14.65 0.10
C GLU A 231 -24.56 -14.33 -0.84
N HIS A 232 -25.67 -13.83 -0.29
CA HIS A 232 -26.82 -13.45 -1.08
C HIS A 232 -26.48 -12.38 -2.13
N THR A 233 -25.60 -11.43 -1.78
CA THR A 233 -25.11 -10.42 -2.72
C THR A 233 -24.29 -11.05 -3.85
N VAL A 234 -23.40 -12.00 -3.54
CA VAL A 234 -22.62 -12.72 -4.56
C VAL A 234 -23.54 -13.51 -5.50
N GLU A 235 -24.50 -14.26 -4.98
CA GLU A 235 -25.50 -14.99 -5.78
C GLU A 235 -26.27 -14.04 -6.72
N THR A 236 -26.71 -12.90 -6.19
CA THR A 236 -27.43 -11.88 -6.95
C THR A 236 -26.56 -11.30 -8.05
N LEU A 237 -25.31 -10.95 -7.77
CA LEU A 237 -24.37 -10.42 -8.75
C LEU A 237 -24.08 -11.42 -9.88
N VAL A 238 -23.89 -12.70 -9.54
CA VAL A 238 -23.68 -13.76 -10.53
C VAL A 238 -24.91 -13.91 -11.44
N ALA A 239 -26.12 -13.96 -10.86
CA ALA A 239 -27.37 -14.04 -11.61
C ALA A 239 -27.53 -12.84 -12.55
N ARG A 240 -27.20 -11.63 -12.07
CA ARG A 240 -27.28 -10.40 -12.86
C ARG A 240 -26.28 -10.37 -14.01
N ALA A 241 -25.03 -10.74 -13.75
CA ALA A 241 -24.00 -10.82 -14.79
C ALA A 241 -24.42 -11.79 -15.92
N ASN A 242 -24.98 -12.95 -15.57
CA ASN A 242 -25.51 -13.91 -16.53
C ASN A 242 -26.70 -13.38 -17.33
N SER A 243 -27.56 -12.57 -16.72
CA SER A 243 -28.72 -11.97 -17.42
C SER A 243 -28.35 -10.78 -18.31
N ALA A 244 -27.33 -10.01 -17.92
CA ALA A 244 -26.95 -8.76 -18.59
C ALA A 244 -25.98 -8.98 -19.76
N HIS A 245 -25.15 -10.02 -19.70
CA HIS A 245 -24.12 -10.27 -20.72
C HIS A 245 -24.27 -11.66 -21.33
N GLN A 246 -24.70 -11.71 -22.59
CA GLN A 246 -24.71 -12.96 -23.36
C GLN A 246 -23.29 -13.53 -23.42
N GLY A 247 -23.13 -14.77 -22.95
CA GLY A 247 -21.84 -15.46 -22.94
C GLY A 247 -21.09 -15.46 -21.61
N ALA A 248 -21.51 -14.67 -20.60
CA ALA A 248 -20.86 -14.66 -19.29
C ALA A 248 -20.83 -16.07 -18.66
N ASN A 249 -21.95 -16.80 -18.74
CA ASN A 249 -22.11 -18.20 -18.35
C ASN A 249 -21.40 -18.56 -17.03
N LEU A 250 -21.49 -17.67 -16.05
CA LEU A 250 -20.92 -17.84 -14.72
C LEU A 250 -21.68 -18.95 -14.01
N ASN A 251 -20.97 -19.99 -13.59
CA ASN A 251 -21.52 -21.11 -12.85
C ASN A 251 -21.07 -21.01 -11.39
N LEU A 252 -21.99 -20.60 -10.51
CA LEU A 252 -21.82 -20.66 -9.07
C LEU A 252 -22.45 -21.96 -8.57
N THR A 253 -21.61 -22.85 -8.03
CA THR A 253 -22.04 -24.12 -7.45
C THR A 253 -21.69 -24.16 -5.97
N GLN A 254 -22.46 -24.93 -5.22
CA GLN A 254 -22.22 -25.17 -3.80
C GLN A 254 -22.15 -26.66 -3.49
N ALA A 255 -21.30 -27.04 -2.55
CA ALA A 255 -21.17 -28.39 -2.03
C ALA A 255 -20.98 -28.35 -0.51
N GLN A 256 -21.59 -29.29 0.22
CA GLN A 256 -21.30 -29.47 1.64
C GLN A 256 -20.30 -30.60 1.85
N VAL A 257 -19.22 -30.30 2.58
CA VAL A 257 -18.19 -31.27 2.96
C VAL A 257 -17.87 -31.07 4.44
N GLY A 258 -18.05 -32.11 5.25
CA GLY A 258 -17.75 -32.06 6.69
C GLY A 258 -18.51 -30.97 7.44
N GLY A 259 -19.78 -30.69 7.06
CA GLY A 259 -20.61 -29.65 7.66
C GLY A 259 -20.26 -28.21 7.26
N ARG A 260 -19.29 -28.01 6.36
CA ARG A 260 -18.94 -26.71 5.79
C ARG A 260 -19.43 -26.62 4.35
N THR A 261 -20.08 -25.50 4.00
CA THR A 261 -20.45 -25.19 2.61
C THR A 261 -19.26 -24.60 1.88
N TYR A 262 -18.92 -25.19 0.74
CA TYR A 262 -17.92 -24.71 -0.20
C TYR A 262 -18.62 -24.21 -1.45
N TYR A 263 -18.12 -23.11 -1.99
CA TYR A 263 -18.64 -22.47 -3.18
C TYR A 263 -17.57 -22.49 -4.27
N SER A 264 -18.00 -22.65 -5.51
CA SER A 264 -17.13 -22.65 -6.69
C SER A 264 -17.78 -21.81 -7.77
N LEU A 265 -17.11 -20.72 -8.12
CA LEU A 265 -17.47 -19.84 -9.23
C LEU A 265 -16.53 -20.11 -10.40
N GLN A 266 -17.10 -20.50 -11.54
CA GLN A 266 -16.37 -20.81 -12.77
C GLN A 266 -16.98 -20.08 -13.96
N SER A 267 -16.15 -19.78 -14.96
CA SER A 267 -16.60 -19.25 -16.25
C SER A 267 -15.96 -20.06 -17.37
N PRO A 268 -16.71 -20.48 -18.42
CA PRO A 268 -16.13 -21.09 -19.62
C PRO A 268 -15.10 -20.21 -20.33
N GLN A 269 -15.14 -18.89 -20.10
CA GLN A 269 -14.25 -17.90 -20.70
C GLN A 269 -12.94 -17.70 -19.93
N SER A 270 -12.79 -18.34 -18.76
CA SER A 270 -11.64 -18.17 -17.88
C SER A 270 -11.10 -19.51 -17.41
N VAL A 271 -9.78 -19.68 -17.46
CA VAL A 271 -9.09 -20.81 -16.83
C VAL A 271 -8.93 -20.62 -15.30
N ILE A 272 -9.23 -19.42 -14.80
CA ILE A 272 -9.18 -19.10 -13.37
C ILE A 272 -10.57 -19.34 -12.77
N GLY A 273 -10.65 -20.34 -11.89
CA GLY A 273 -11.79 -20.57 -11.01
C GLY A 273 -11.58 -19.91 -9.64
N VAL A 274 -12.68 -19.55 -8.99
CA VAL A 274 -12.69 -19.04 -7.61
C VAL A 274 -13.39 -20.05 -6.74
N HIS A 275 -12.67 -20.59 -5.75
CA HIS A 275 -13.24 -21.51 -4.76
C HIS A 275 -13.18 -20.85 -3.40
N TYR A 276 -14.30 -20.79 -2.69
CA TYR A 276 -14.33 -20.11 -1.40
C TYR A 276 -15.23 -20.79 -0.38
N THR A 277 -15.03 -20.43 0.88
CA THR A 277 -15.90 -20.82 2.00
C THR A 277 -15.80 -19.77 3.09
N PHE A 278 -16.76 -19.82 4.02
CA PHE A 278 -16.72 -19.01 5.23
C PHE A 278 -16.23 -19.85 6.40
N VAL A 279 -15.18 -19.38 7.07
CA VAL A 279 -14.53 -20.09 8.18
C VAL A 279 -13.88 -19.07 9.12
N ASP A 280 -14.06 -19.28 10.43
CA ASP A 280 -13.46 -18.48 11.50
C ASP A 280 -13.65 -16.95 11.38
N GLY A 281 -14.80 -16.51 10.83
CA GLY A 281 -15.10 -15.09 10.63
C GLY A 281 -14.57 -14.50 9.31
N TYR A 282 -14.05 -15.32 8.40
CA TYR A 282 -13.52 -14.88 7.12
C TYR A 282 -14.21 -15.55 5.95
N LEU A 283 -14.37 -14.83 4.83
CA LEU A 283 -14.46 -15.46 3.51
C LEU A 283 -13.03 -15.76 3.07
N VAL A 284 -12.73 -17.04 2.90
CA VAL A 284 -11.44 -17.51 2.39
C VAL A 284 -11.65 -18.07 0.99
N ALA A 285 -10.92 -17.53 0.03
CA ALA A 285 -10.95 -17.93 -1.37
C ALA A 285 -9.58 -18.37 -1.85
N ALA A 286 -9.55 -19.30 -2.82
CA ALA A 286 -8.32 -19.74 -3.46
C ALA A 286 -8.57 -20.17 -4.92
N ALA A 287 -7.47 -20.30 -5.66
CA ALA A 287 -7.48 -20.71 -7.07
C ALA A 287 -7.98 -22.15 -7.32
N SER A 288 -7.96 -23.01 -6.29
CA SER A 288 -8.43 -24.40 -6.40
C SER A 288 -9.01 -24.91 -5.08
N PRO A 289 -9.86 -25.96 -5.09
CA PRO A 289 -10.35 -26.59 -3.86
C PRO A 289 -9.23 -27.13 -2.97
N ALA A 290 -8.15 -27.62 -3.58
CA ALA A 290 -6.99 -28.14 -2.87
C ALA A 290 -6.26 -27.03 -2.09
N LEU A 291 -6.01 -25.87 -2.71
CA LEU A 291 -5.40 -24.71 -2.05
C LEU A 291 -6.30 -24.14 -0.95
N LEU A 292 -7.61 -24.14 -1.15
CA LEU A 292 -8.56 -23.72 -0.12
C LEU A 292 -8.54 -24.66 1.10
N GLY A 293 -8.58 -25.97 0.86
CA GLY A 293 -8.44 -26.97 1.93
C GLY A 293 -7.10 -26.86 2.67
N GLN A 294 -6.02 -26.61 1.92
CA GLN A 294 -4.69 -26.37 2.49
C GLN A 294 -4.67 -25.12 3.38
N ALA A 295 -5.25 -24.00 2.96
CA ALA A 295 -5.32 -22.78 3.76
C ALA A 295 -6.01 -23.00 5.11
N ILE A 296 -7.13 -23.74 5.12
CA ILE A 296 -7.87 -24.08 6.33
C ILE A 296 -7.06 -25.00 7.25
N SER A 297 -6.40 -26.01 6.67
CA SER A 297 -5.55 -26.94 7.42
C SER A 297 -4.29 -26.27 8.00
N GLN A 298 -3.69 -25.33 7.27
CA GLN A 298 -2.53 -24.57 7.72
C GLN A 298 -2.84 -23.72 8.95
N ARG A 299 -4.01 -23.06 8.95
CA ARG A 299 -4.50 -22.33 10.11
C ARG A 299 -4.67 -23.25 11.33
N SER A 300 -5.31 -24.41 11.16
CA SER A 300 -5.58 -25.32 12.29
C SER A 300 -4.31 -25.99 12.85
N THR A 301 -3.31 -26.24 12.00
CA THR A 301 -2.02 -26.84 12.39
C THR A 301 -0.98 -25.81 12.83
N GLY A 302 -1.23 -24.52 12.61
CA GLY A 302 -0.30 -23.44 12.93
C GLY A 302 0.88 -23.30 11.96
N TYR A 303 0.83 -23.94 10.79
CA TYR A 303 1.80 -23.76 9.70
C TYR A 303 1.50 -22.47 8.93
N THR A 304 1.72 -21.32 9.58
CA THR A 304 1.33 -19.99 9.05
C THR A 304 2.53 -19.05 8.91
N LEU A 305 2.42 -18.10 7.98
CA LEU A 305 3.46 -17.12 7.67
C LEU A 305 3.95 -16.37 8.93
N THR A 306 3.01 -15.82 9.71
CA THR A 306 3.28 -15.01 10.90
C THR A 306 3.98 -15.79 12.02
N ARG A 307 3.83 -17.12 12.02
CA ARG A 307 4.49 -18.00 12.99
C ARG A 307 5.89 -18.43 12.57
N SER A 308 6.22 -18.34 11.28
CA SER A 308 7.50 -18.78 10.72
C SER A 308 8.69 -18.00 11.29
N THR A 309 9.82 -18.69 11.42
CA THR A 309 11.10 -18.08 11.82
C THR A 309 11.58 -17.07 10.78
N GLY A 310 11.38 -17.36 9.49
CA GLY A 310 11.73 -16.48 8.38
C GLY A 310 11.02 -15.12 8.48
N PHE A 311 9.69 -15.12 8.63
CA PHE A 311 8.93 -13.88 8.79
C PHE A 311 9.35 -13.10 10.04
N LYS A 312 9.48 -13.77 11.20
CA LYS A 312 9.90 -13.14 12.46
C LYS A 312 11.29 -12.53 12.40
N ALA A 313 12.20 -13.10 11.61
CA ALA A 313 13.55 -12.55 11.42
C ALA A 313 13.57 -11.19 10.70
N LEU A 314 12.52 -10.90 9.92
CA LEU A 314 12.32 -9.65 9.17
C LEU A 314 11.65 -8.55 10.00
N LEU A 315 11.16 -8.85 11.19
CA LEU A 315 10.56 -7.84 12.06
C LEU A 315 11.61 -6.87 12.59
N GLY A 316 11.21 -5.60 12.75
CA GLY A 316 12.03 -4.56 13.34
C GLY A 316 12.30 -4.80 14.83
N ARG A 317 13.14 -3.96 15.42
CA ARG A 317 13.51 -4.07 16.85
C ARG A 317 12.37 -3.74 17.79
N ASP A 318 11.35 -3.02 17.31
CA ASP A 318 10.14 -2.72 18.06
C ASP A 318 9.36 -3.99 18.45
N GLY A 319 9.59 -5.11 17.74
CA GLY A 319 9.04 -6.42 18.09
C GLY A 319 7.53 -6.50 17.98
N TYR A 320 6.89 -5.47 17.40
CA TYR A 320 5.45 -5.47 17.18
C TYR A 320 5.10 -6.57 16.16
N SER A 321 4.10 -7.37 16.51
CA SER A 321 3.50 -8.38 15.63
C SER A 321 2.18 -7.91 15.02
N ASN A 322 1.72 -6.73 15.42
CA ASN A 322 0.46 -6.14 14.97
C ASN A 322 0.80 -5.04 13.98
N PHE A 323 0.14 -5.06 12.83
CA PHE A 323 0.40 -4.13 11.74
C PHE A 323 -0.91 -3.49 11.31
N SER A 324 -0.81 -2.36 10.62
CA SER A 324 -1.93 -1.81 9.88
C SER A 324 -1.90 -2.28 8.42
N ALA A 325 -0.71 -2.48 7.87
CA ALA A 325 -0.51 -3.13 6.58
C ALA A 325 0.85 -3.85 6.53
N ILE A 326 0.94 -4.90 5.72
CA ILE A 326 2.19 -5.56 5.38
C ILE A 326 2.27 -5.85 3.88
N LEU A 327 3.50 -5.90 3.39
CA LEU A 327 3.88 -6.42 2.09
C LEU A 327 5.10 -7.31 2.30
N TYR A 328 4.95 -8.61 2.06
CA TYR A 328 6.00 -9.61 2.16
C TYR A 328 6.31 -10.18 0.79
N GLN A 329 7.59 -10.32 0.47
CA GLN A 329 8.06 -10.88 -0.79
C GLN A 329 9.14 -11.93 -0.53
N ASN A 330 9.00 -13.08 -1.15
CA ASN A 330 9.94 -14.19 -1.09
C ASN A 330 10.22 -14.71 -2.50
N PHE A 331 11.12 -14.04 -3.20
CA PHE A 331 11.48 -14.40 -4.57
C PHE A 331 12.19 -15.75 -4.65
N ALA A 332 12.85 -16.21 -3.57
CA ALA A 332 13.52 -17.50 -3.54
C ALA A 332 12.55 -18.67 -3.78
N ALA A 333 11.31 -18.56 -3.27
CA ALA A 333 10.26 -19.56 -3.50
C ALA A 333 9.89 -19.73 -4.99
N VAL A 334 10.14 -18.72 -5.82
CA VAL A 334 9.80 -18.69 -7.25
C VAL A 334 10.99 -19.01 -8.13
N VAL A 335 12.10 -18.31 -7.90
CA VAL A 335 13.28 -18.36 -8.76
C VAL A 335 13.94 -19.73 -8.70
N GLY A 336 13.97 -20.39 -7.54
CA GLY A 336 14.56 -21.71 -7.36
C GLY A 336 13.95 -22.77 -8.29
N PRO A 337 12.64 -23.06 -8.17
CA PRO A 337 11.97 -24.05 -9.01
C PRO A 337 12.03 -23.74 -10.52
N LEU A 338 11.89 -22.47 -10.91
CA LEU A 338 11.93 -22.08 -12.31
C LEU A 338 13.34 -22.23 -12.90
N ALA A 339 14.37 -21.78 -12.18
CA ALA A 339 15.76 -21.95 -12.59
C ALA A 339 16.13 -23.42 -12.74
N GLY A 340 15.66 -24.29 -11.83
CA GLY A 340 15.86 -25.74 -11.94
C GLY A 340 15.27 -26.32 -13.23
N LYS A 341 14.03 -25.96 -13.57
CA LYS A 341 13.39 -26.41 -14.83
C LYS A 341 14.11 -25.91 -16.08
N LEU A 342 14.54 -24.65 -16.10
CA LEU A 342 15.28 -24.07 -17.23
C LEU A 342 16.69 -24.66 -17.37
N SER A 343 17.36 -24.95 -16.26
CA SER A 343 18.67 -25.61 -16.28
C SER A 343 18.56 -27.03 -16.85
N ALA A 344 17.47 -27.73 -16.53
CA ALA A 344 17.20 -29.08 -17.01
C ALA A 344 16.96 -29.16 -18.53
N THR A 345 16.60 -28.06 -19.20
CA THR A 345 16.46 -28.06 -20.66
C THR A 345 17.79 -27.85 -21.40
N GLY A 346 18.87 -27.49 -20.69
CA GLY A 346 20.16 -27.17 -21.30
C GLY A 346 20.15 -25.90 -22.17
N ALA A 347 19.08 -25.11 -22.15
CA ALA A 347 18.88 -23.95 -23.03
C ALA A 347 19.49 -22.64 -22.50
N LEU A 348 20.11 -22.66 -21.31
CA LEU A 348 20.66 -21.46 -20.68
C LEU A 348 22.10 -21.21 -21.11
N THR A 349 22.38 -19.97 -21.55
CA THR A 349 23.75 -19.52 -21.78
C THR A 349 24.50 -19.30 -20.45
N PRO A 350 25.85 -19.30 -20.44
CA PRO A 350 26.63 -19.00 -19.24
C PRO A 350 26.29 -17.64 -18.60
N ASP A 351 26.00 -16.63 -19.42
CA ASP A 351 25.61 -15.30 -18.94
C ASP A 351 24.21 -15.32 -18.28
N GLN A 352 23.27 -16.07 -18.85
CA GLN A 352 21.95 -16.27 -18.24
C GLN A 352 22.06 -17.03 -16.92
N GLN A 353 22.93 -18.03 -16.84
CA GLN A 353 23.19 -18.74 -15.60
C GLN A 353 23.73 -17.81 -14.51
N LYS A 354 24.72 -16.96 -14.85
CA LYS A 354 25.28 -15.97 -13.93
C LYS A 354 24.26 -14.93 -13.47
N ALA A 355 23.35 -14.49 -14.35
CA ALA A 355 22.25 -13.61 -13.99
C ALA A 355 21.28 -14.28 -13.00
N ILE A 356 20.92 -15.55 -13.24
CA ILE A 356 20.08 -16.35 -12.34
C ILE A 356 20.75 -16.52 -10.97
N ASP A 357 22.05 -16.81 -10.94
CA ASP A 357 22.78 -16.99 -9.68
C ASP A 357 22.88 -15.67 -8.89
N THR A 358 23.03 -14.54 -9.58
CA THR A 358 22.98 -13.21 -8.97
C THR A 358 21.61 -12.91 -8.38
N LEU A 359 20.52 -13.27 -9.08
CA LEU A 359 19.16 -13.13 -8.56
C LEU A 359 18.93 -14.00 -7.33
N LYS A 360 19.39 -15.26 -7.35
CA LYS A 360 19.30 -16.16 -6.19
C LYS A 360 20.06 -15.62 -4.99
N ALA A 361 21.27 -15.09 -5.20
CA ALA A 361 22.09 -14.52 -4.15
C ALA A 361 21.43 -13.29 -3.48
N ASN A 362 20.53 -12.60 -4.20
CA ASN A 362 19.80 -11.42 -3.72
C ASN A 362 18.30 -11.69 -3.47
N ALA A 363 17.87 -12.96 -3.46
CA ALA A 363 16.46 -13.35 -3.32
C ALA A 363 15.99 -13.47 -1.86
N ALA A 364 16.73 -12.87 -0.92
CA ALA A 364 16.37 -12.89 0.50
C ALA A 364 14.94 -12.31 0.68
N PRO A 365 14.10 -12.93 1.53
CA PRO A 365 12.77 -12.41 1.78
C PRO A 365 12.81 -10.97 2.32
N THR A 366 11.83 -10.16 1.93
CA THR A 366 11.66 -8.79 2.38
C THR A 366 10.29 -8.60 3.02
N LEU A 367 10.23 -7.70 4.00
CA LEU A 367 9.00 -7.29 4.65
C LEU A 367 8.97 -5.77 4.74
N ILE A 368 7.91 -5.19 4.21
CA ILE A 368 7.52 -3.79 4.43
C ILE A 368 6.26 -3.84 5.27
N TYR A 369 6.19 -3.06 6.34
CA TYR A 369 5.02 -2.99 7.20
C TYR A 369 4.73 -1.55 7.59
N ALA A 370 3.45 -1.28 7.87
CA ALA A 370 2.98 0.05 8.20
C ALA A 370 2.17 0.09 9.50
N TYR A 371 2.27 1.21 10.22
CA TYR A 371 1.49 1.55 11.39
C TYR A 371 0.68 2.82 11.14
N GLY A 372 -0.64 2.70 11.07
CA GLY A 372 -1.59 3.78 10.89
C GLY A 372 -2.03 4.35 12.23
N GLN A 373 -1.18 5.14 12.90
CA GLN A 373 -1.55 5.80 14.15
C GLN A 373 -2.51 6.97 13.91
N PRO A 374 -3.22 7.51 14.91
CA PRO A 374 -4.19 8.58 14.67
C PRO A 374 -3.63 9.80 13.95
N ASP A 375 -2.38 10.18 14.20
CA ASP A 375 -1.72 11.41 13.74
C ASP A 375 -0.52 11.16 12.80
N ARG A 376 -0.23 9.90 12.46
CA ARG A 376 0.91 9.55 11.60
C ARG A 376 0.75 8.20 10.92
N ILE A 377 1.38 8.08 9.76
CA ILE A 377 1.64 6.80 9.10
C ILE A 377 3.13 6.55 9.15
N GLU A 378 3.50 5.40 9.64
CA GLU A 378 4.88 4.95 9.73
C GLU A 378 5.04 3.68 8.92
N VAL A 379 6.02 3.65 8.03
CA VAL A 379 6.38 2.50 7.21
C VAL A 379 7.78 2.09 7.58
N ALA A 380 8.00 0.81 7.83
CA ALA A 380 9.30 0.27 8.16
C ALA A 380 9.58 -0.99 7.32
N SER A 381 10.87 -1.28 7.15
CA SER A 381 11.34 -2.47 6.45
C SER A 381 12.72 -2.88 6.95
N THR A 382 13.00 -4.17 6.86
CA THR A 382 14.35 -4.72 7.04
C THR A 382 14.92 -5.13 5.68
N GLY A 383 16.16 -4.74 5.39
CA GLY A 383 16.80 -4.96 4.09
C GLY A 383 16.82 -3.73 3.18
N SER A 384 16.95 -3.92 1.86
CA SER A 384 17.03 -2.81 0.90
C SER A 384 15.63 -2.30 0.54
N PHE A 385 15.24 -1.14 1.07
CA PHE A 385 13.95 -0.50 0.77
C PHE A 385 13.94 0.01 -0.68
N PHE A 386 13.08 -0.53 -1.55
CA PHE A 386 12.91 -0.05 -2.93
C PHE A 386 14.20 0.06 -3.78
N GLY A 387 15.20 -0.80 -3.55
CA GLY A 387 16.49 -0.67 -4.24
C GLY A 387 17.26 0.61 -3.90
N MET A 388 16.88 1.34 -2.83
CA MET A 388 17.61 2.47 -2.28
C MET A 388 18.82 1.98 -1.49
N ASN A 389 19.71 1.28 -2.17
CA ASN A 389 21.10 1.27 -1.76
C ASN A 389 21.73 2.59 -2.22
N LEU A 390 22.56 3.21 -1.38
CA LEU A 390 23.30 4.42 -1.76
C LEU A 390 24.15 4.17 -3.02
N ASP A 391 24.58 2.93 -3.27
CA ASP A 391 25.26 2.52 -4.51
C ASP A 391 24.39 2.75 -5.77
N ALA A 392 23.07 2.59 -5.68
CA ALA A 392 22.15 2.87 -6.79
C ALA A 392 21.95 4.38 -7.04
N LEU A 393 22.08 5.21 -6.00
CA LEU A 393 22.08 6.68 -6.11
C LEU A 393 23.46 7.24 -6.52
N ALA A 394 24.55 6.56 -6.17
CA ALA A 394 25.91 6.99 -6.44
C ALA A 394 26.48 6.47 -7.78
N GLY A 395 25.88 5.43 -8.39
CA GLY A 395 26.51 4.75 -9.54
C GLY A 395 25.62 4.23 -10.67
N SER A 396 24.30 4.09 -10.52
CA SER A 396 23.48 3.54 -11.62
C SER A 396 21.97 3.84 -11.49
N GLY A 397 21.52 4.92 -12.12
CA GLY A 397 20.15 5.02 -12.68
C GLY A 397 18.98 4.74 -11.74
N GLY A 398 18.97 5.30 -10.52
CA GLY A 398 17.83 5.21 -9.61
C GLY A 398 16.51 5.74 -10.21
N PRO A 399 15.34 5.32 -9.67
CA PRO A 399 14.00 5.55 -10.24
C PRO A 399 13.52 7.01 -10.21
N PHE A 400 14.34 7.96 -9.74
CA PHE A 400 14.07 9.40 -9.78
C PHE A 400 14.65 10.11 -11.01
N GLN A 401 15.15 9.37 -12.01
CA GLN A 401 15.29 9.96 -13.34
C GLN A 401 13.88 10.24 -13.88
N ILE A 402 13.42 11.48 -13.74
CA ILE A 402 12.32 12.01 -14.54
C ILE A 402 12.77 11.84 -16.00
N PRO A 403 12.18 10.91 -16.78
CA PRO A 403 12.53 10.83 -18.18
C PRO A 403 11.89 12.06 -18.82
N SER A 404 12.71 12.94 -19.38
CA SER A 404 12.24 14.04 -20.24
C SER A 404 11.66 13.49 -21.54
N VAL A 405 10.51 12.80 -21.46
CA VAL A 405 9.76 12.34 -22.64
C VAL A 405 8.93 13.47 -23.25
N LEU A 406 9.01 14.69 -22.72
CA LEU A 406 8.34 15.87 -23.28
C LEU A 406 9.19 16.74 -24.22
N GLU A 407 10.46 16.41 -24.47
CA GLU A 407 11.31 17.18 -25.42
C GLU A 407 11.38 16.59 -26.84
N LYS A 408 10.94 15.35 -27.05
CA LYS A 408 10.98 14.72 -28.39
C LYS A 408 9.69 14.84 -29.21
N THR A 409 8.61 15.36 -28.64
CA THR A 409 7.31 15.48 -29.35
C THR A 409 7.00 16.90 -29.84
N LEU A 410 7.87 17.90 -29.55
CA LEU A 410 7.69 19.29 -29.98
C LEU A 410 8.72 19.77 -31.01
N ARG A 411 9.44 18.86 -31.68
CA ARG A 411 10.37 19.18 -32.78
C ARG A 411 10.05 18.47 -34.10
N MET A 412 8.78 18.34 -34.45
CA MET A 412 8.40 18.23 -35.87
C MET A 412 8.04 19.63 -36.37
N ARG A 413 9.01 20.25 -37.06
CA ARG A 413 8.79 21.45 -37.87
C ARG A 413 7.72 21.16 -38.93
N PRO A 414 6.90 22.15 -39.31
CA PRO A 414 6.15 22.06 -40.55
C PRO A 414 7.14 22.20 -41.72
N MET A 415 7.16 21.24 -42.63
CA MET A 415 7.63 21.46 -43.98
C MET A 415 6.41 21.49 -44.90
N GLN A 416 6.44 22.49 -45.78
CA GLN A 416 5.46 22.81 -46.82
C GLN A 416 5.22 21.64 -47.77
#